data_AF-A0AAV1KAZ4-F1
#
_entry.id   AF-A0AAV1KAZ4-F1
#
_cell.length_a   1.000
_cell.length_b   1.000
_cell.length_c   1.000
_cell.angle_alpha   90.00
_cell.angle_beta   90.00
_cell.angle_gamma   90.00
#
_symmetry.space_group_name_H-M   'P 1'
#
loop_
_entity.id
_entity.type
_entity.pdbx_description
1 polymer ?
#
loop_
_entity_poly.entity_id
_entity_poly.type
_entity_poly.pdbx_seq_one_letter_code
_entity_poly.pdbx_strand_id
1 'polypeptide(L)'
;MTHVVSDLAGAVIPMITVDCANRNLEMPPATLPPGTTTLRLENNKIPVYAFDKAIQANNNIMHLLLGHNPWRCDCHFIPRFQALLLKYKRVIRDQSDIRCPKSDDKTISLTQVTIT
;
A
#
# COMPACT_ATOMS: atom_id res chain seq x y z
N MET A 1 -16.21 22.06 -4.68
CA MET A 1 -16.39 22.10 -3.22
C MET A 1 -15.48 21.05 -2.62
N THR A 2 -14.44 21.44 -1.87
CA THR A 2 -13.57 20.49 -1.17
C THR A 2 -14.23 20.14 0.16
N HIS A 3 -14.55 18.87 0.38
CA HIS A 3 -15.08 18.40 1.66
C HIS A 3 -13.92 18.27 2.66
N VAL A 4 -13.97 19.05 3.75
CA VAL A 4 -13.05 18.93 4.88
C VAL A 4 -13.68 18.05 5.96
N VAL A 5 -12.87 17.17 6.56
CA VAL A 5 -13.29 16.33 7.69
C VAL A 5 -12.84 17.01 8.97
N SER A 6 -13.76 17.15 9.93
CA SER A 6 -13.47 17.69 11.26
C SER A 6 -13.74 16.64 12.34
N ASP A 7 -13.05 16.76 13.48
CA ASP A 7 -13.30 15.93 14.66
C ASP A 7 -14.56 16.38 15.43
N LEU A 8 -14.85 15.70 16.54
CA LEU A 8 -15.99 16.01 17.42
C LEU A 8 -15.90 17.39 18.07
N ALA A 9 -14.71 17.99 18.15
CA ALA A 9 -14.49 19.34 18.66
C ALA A 9 -14.57 20.41 17.54
N GLY A 10 -14.82 20.00 16.30
CA GLY A 10 -14.87 20.88 15.14
C GLY A 10 -13.50 21.23 14.56
N ALA A 11 -12.41 20.66 15.10
CA ALA A 11 -11.07 20.88 14.57
C ALA A 11 -10.88 20.12 13.25
N VAL A 12 -10.29 20.78 12.26
CA VAL A 12 -10.02 20.17 10.94
C VAL A 12 -8.98 19.07 11.11
N ILE A 13 -9.30 17.85 10.68
CA ILE A 13 -8.37 16.72 10.72
C ILE A 13 -7.36 16.90 9.58
N PRO A 14 -6.06 17.07 9.88
CA PRO A 14 -5.06 17.27 8.83
C PRO A 14 -4.84 15.98 8.04
N MET A 15 -4.76 16.11 6.72
CA MET A 15 -4.23 15.05 5.87
C MET A 15 -2.72 15.17 5.83
N ILE A 16 -2.02 14.36 6.62
CA ILE A 16 -0.55 14.29 6.62
C ILE A 16 -0.13 13.20 5.65
N THR A 17 0.47 13.62 4.54
CA THR A 17 0.97 12.73 3.49
C THR A 17 2.47 12.51 3.62
N VAL A 18 2.85 11.24 3.77
CA VAL A 18 4.24 10.80 3.61
C VAL A 18 4.39 10.22 2.21
N ASP A 19 5.10 10.95 1.36
CA ASP A 19 5.36 10.53 0.00
C ASP A 19 6.69 9.76 -0.10
N CYS A 20 6.61 8.44 -0.27
CA CYS A 20 7.75 7.55 -0.50
C CYS A 20 7.73 6.90 -1.89
N ALA A 21 6.92 7.41 -2.82
CA ALA A 21 6.78 6.83 -4.15
C ALA A 21 8.05 7.00 -5.00
N ASN A 22 8.30 6.07 -5.93
CA ASN A 22 9.36 6.18 -6.94
C ASN A 22 10.78 6.34 -6.37
N ARG A 23 11.09 5.68 -5.24
CA ARG A 23 12.38 5.85 -4.55
C ARG A 23 13.25 4.59 -4.55
N ASN A 24 12.89 3.59 -5.35
CA ASN A 24 13.58 2.29 -5.39
C ASN A 24 13.67 1.61 -4.01
N LEU A 25 12.70 1.86 -3.14
CA LEU A 25 12.73 1.33 -1.78
C LEU A 25 12.48 -0.17 -1.76
N GLU A 26 13.29 -0.90 -1.02
CA GLU A 26 13.08 -2.32 -0.71
C GLU A 26 12.40 -2.52 0.65
N MET A 27 12.35 -1.46 1.46
CA MET A 27 11.66 -1.43 2.75
C MET A 27 10.98 -0.08 2.95
N PRO A 28 9.78 -0.03 3.56
CA PRO A 28 9.21 1.23 4.03
C PRO A 28 10.11 1.85 5.11
N PRO A 29 10.04 3.19 5.32
CA PRO A 29 10.74 3.83 6.44
C PRO A 29 10.31 3.22 7.78
N ALA A 30 11.27 3.03 8.69
CA ALA A 30 11.03 2.39 9.98
C ALA A 30 10.09 3.21 10.89
N THR A 31 10.06 4.52 10.71
CA THR A 31 9.25 5.46 11.47
C THR A 31 8.58 6.45 10.53
N LEU A 32 7.29 6.70 10.75
CA LEU A 32 6.55 7.76 10.08
C LEU A 32 6.35 8.95 11.04
N PRO A 33 6.21 10.18 10.52
CA PRO A 33 5.77 11.31 11.32
C PRO A 33 4.45 11.01 12.07
N PRO A 34 4.29 11.49 13.31
CA PRO A 34 3.04 11.38 14.04
C PRO A 34 1.86 11.94 13.24
N GLY A 35 0.71 11.26 13.30
CA GLY A 35 -0.49 11.70 12.60
C GLY A 35 -0.49 11.46 11.09
N THR A 36 0.47 10.71 10.54
CA THR A 36 0.43 10.30 9.12
C THR A 36 -0.88 9.60 8.79
N THR A 37 -1.64 10.16 7.84
CA THR A 37 -2.92 9.60 7.38
C THR A 37 -2.84 9.06 5.96
N THR A 38 -1.86 9.51 5.17
CA THR A 38 -1.62 9.03 3.81
C THR A 38 -0.18 8.58 3.67
N LEU A 39 0.01 7.33 3.20
CA LEU A 39 1.32 6.76 2.92
C LEU A 39 1.38 6.30 1.46
N ARG A 40 2.33 6.85 0.70
CA ARG A 40 2.58 6.50 -0.70
C ARG A 40 3.80 5.61 -0.81
N LEU A 41 3.63 4.35 -1.22
CA LEU A 41 4.71 3.36 -1.40
C LEU A 41 4.73 2.78 -2.82
N GLU A 42 3.93 3.31 -3.74
CA GLU A 42 3.87 2.87 -5.12
C GLU A 42 5.20 3.08 -5.86
N ASN A 43 5.41 2.31 -6.94
CA ASN A 43 6.62 2.37 -7.77
C ASN A 43 7.91 2.15 -6.98
N ASN A 44 7.92 1.13 -6.11
CA ASN A 44 9.09 0.71 -5.35
C ASN A 44 9.31 -0.81 -5.55
N LYS A 45 10.11 -1.43 -4.66
CA LYS A 45 10.45 -2.85 -4.64
C LYS A 45 10.07 -3.48 -3.30
N ILE A 46 8.99 -3.00 -2.69
CA ILE A 46 8.58 -3.38 -1.33
C ILE A 46 8.05 -4.82 -1.31
N PRO A 47 8.55 -5.71 -0.44
CA PRO A 47 8.01 -7.05 -0.28
C PRO A 47 6.77 -7.07 0.62
N VAL A 48 5.94 -8.10 0.47
CA VAL A 48 4.64 -8.25 1.14
C VAL A 48 4.74 -8.08 2.66
N TYR A 49 5.76 -8.65 3.30
CA TYR A 49 5.90 -8.57 4.76
C TYR A 49 6.25 -7.17 5.26
N ALA A 50 6.91 -6.34 4.44
CA ALA A 50 7.45 -5.08 4.88
C ALA A 50 6.37 -4.00 4.97
N PHE A 51 5.42 -3.96 4.03
CA PHE A 51 4.30 -3.03 4.14
C PHE A 51 3.37 -3.41 5.30
N ASP A 52 3.09 -4.70 5.53
CA ASP A 52 2.26 -5.16 6.66
C ASP A 52 2.81 -4.63 8.00
N LYS A 53 4.12 -4.73 8.21
CA LYS A 53 4.80 -4.16 9.39
C LYS A 53 4.64 -2.63 9.49
N ALA A 54 4.80 -1.92 8.37
CA ALA A 54 4.66 -0.47 8.35
C ALA A 54 3.24 -0.02 8.72
N ILE A 55 2.20 -0.73 8.27
CA ILE A 55 0.81 -0.40 8.60
C ILE A 55 0.48 -0.77 10.04
N GLN A 56 0.94 -1.91 10.56
CA GLN A 56 0.72 -2.31 11.96
C GLN A 56 1.32 -1.32 12.96
N ALA A 57 2.42 -0.66 12.61
CA ALA A 57 3.03 0.37 13.45
C ALA A 57 2.30 1.73 13.38
N ASN A 58 1.40 1.93 12.40
CA ASN A 58 0.80 3.23 12.08
C ASN A 58 -0.71 3.11 11.86
N ASN A 59 -1.45 2.99 12.97
CA ASN A 59 -2.90 2.74 12.94
C ASN A 59 -3.76 3.91 12.43
N ASN A 60 -3.15 5.08 12.17
CA ASN A 60 -3.85 6.27 11.67
C ASN A 60 -3.91 6.35 10.14
N ILE A 61 -3.31 5.39 9.42
CA ILE A 61 -3.29 5.39 7.95
C ILE A 61 -4.71 5.14 7.42
N MET A 62 -5.20 6.09 6.63
CA MET A 62 -6.50 6.05 5.94
C MET A 62 -6.35 5.85 4.43
N HIS A 63 -5.21 6.25 3.87
CA HIS A 63 -4.90 6.14 2.45
C HIS A 63 -3.53 5.48 2.29
N LEU A 64 -3.52 4.33 1.63
CA LEU A 64 -2.34 3.56 1.32
C LEU A 64 -2.27 3.32 -0.19
N LEU A 65 -1.11 3.62 -0.79
CA LEU A 65 -0.82 3.36 -2.18
C LEU A 65 0.32 2.34 -2.28
N LEU A 66 0.09 1.24 -3.00
CA LEU A 66 0.97 0.06 -3.08
C LEU A 66 1.20 -0.42 -4.52
N GLY A 67 0.55 0.22 -5.49
CA GLY A 67 0.60 -0.16 -6.90
C GLY A 67 2.01 -0.17 -7.46
N HIS A 68 2.20 -0.87 -8.58
CA HIS A 68 3.46 -0.87 -9.32
C HIS A 68 4.70 -1.30 -8.51
N ASN A 69 4.51 -2.05 -7.42
CA ASN A 69 5.57 -2.83 -6.80
C ASN A 69 5.62 -4.23 -7.46
N PRO A 70 6.80 -4.85 -7.63
CA PRO A 70 6.95 -6.19 -8.20
C PRO A 70 6.53 -7.26 -7.17
N TRP A 71 5.24 -7.33 -6.86
CA TRP A 71 4.69 -8.23 -5.85
C TRP A 71 4.95 -9.69 -6.22
N ARG A 72 5.52 -10.45 -5.29
CA ARG A 72 5.75 -11.90 -5.45
C ARG A 72 4.44 -12.65 -5.33
N CYS A 73 4.07 -13.40 -6.37
CA CYS A 73 2.77 -14.07 -6.48
C CYS A 73 2.88 -15.54 -6.88
N ASP A 74 3.89 -16.24 -6.38
CA ASP A 74 3.95 -17.69 -6.55
C ASP A 74 2.92 -18.41 -5.65
N CYS A 75 2.79 -19.73 -5.83
CA CYS A 75 1.83 -20.57 -5.13
C CYS A 75 1.95 -20.53 -3.60
N HIS A 76 3.13 -20.21 -3.05
CA HIS A 76 3.35 -20.15 -1.60
C HIS A 76 3.00 -18.77 -1.02
N PHE A 77 3.22 -17.69 -1.79
CA PHE A 77 3.08 -16.32 -1.30
C PHE A 77 1.70 -15.71 -1.59
N ILE A 78 1.02 -16.13 -2.66
CA ILE A 78 -0.25 -15.52 -3.06
C ILE A 78 -1.36 -15.60 -1.99
N PRO A 79 -1.57 -16.71 -1.24
CA PRO A 79 -2.66 -16.76 -0.28
C PRO A 79 -2.48 -15.77 0.87
N ARG A 80 -1.23 -15.63 1.36
CA ARG A 80 -0.90 -14.64 2.41
C ARG A 80 -1.09 -13.22 1.89
N PHE A 81 -0.70 -12.95 0.64
CA PHE A 81 -0.84 -11.62 0.08
C PHE A 81 -2.32 -11.24 -0.11
N GLN A 82 -3.14 -12.14 -0.63
CA GLN A 82 -4.59 -11.95 -0.75
C GLN A 82 -5.24 -11.64 0.61
N ALA A 83 -4.87 -12.37 1.66
CA ALA A 83 -5.37 -12.11 3.01
C ALA A 83 -5.00 -10.71 3.52
N LEU A 84 -3.78 -10.22 3.23
CA LEU A 84 -3.38 -8.86 3.59
C LEU A 84 -4.12 -7.79 2.79
N LEU A 85 -4.30 -8.00 1.48
CA LEU A 85 -5.09 -7.10 0.65
C LEU A 85 -6.55 -7.03 1.11
N LEU A 86 -7.12 -8.15 1.56
CA LEU A 86 -8.46 -8.18 2.17
C LEU A 86 -8.49 -7.45 3.52
N LYS A 87 -7.51 -7.70 4.39
CA LYS A 87 -7.35 -7.04 5.70
C LYS A 87 -7.28 -5.52 5.56
N TYR A 88 -6.55 -5.02 4.57
CA TYR A 88 -6.31 -3.59 4.34
C TYR A 88 -7.17 -2.98 3.21
N LYS A 89 -8.18 -3.71 2.70
CA LYS A 89 -9.02 -3.31 1.56
C LYS A 89 -9.63 -1.91 1.69
N ARG A 90 -9.95 -1.48 2.92
CA ARG A 90 -10.56 -0.17 3.20
C ARG A 90 -9.59 1.01 3.05
N VAL A 91 -8.29 0.78 3.26
CA VAL A 91 -7.28 1.85 3.25
C VAL A 91 -6.47 1.89 1.96
N ILE A 92 -6.35 0.75 1.26
CA ILE A 92 -5.70 0.66 -0.06
C ILE A 92 -6.56 1.41 -1.10
N ARG A 93 -5.97 2.41 -1.76
CA ARG A 93 -6.70 3.27 -2.72
C ARG A 93 -6.45 2.92 -4.18
N ASP A 94 -5.37 2.20 -4.46
CA ASP A 94 -4.90 1.84 -5.80
C ASP A 94 -4.89 0.33 -6.03
N GLN A 95 -5.89 -0.38 -5.48
CA GLN A 95 -6.02 -1.83 -5.56
C GLN A 95 -5.95 -2.37 -7.01
N SER A 96 -6.45 -1.61 -7.99
CA SER A 96 -6.39 -1.96 -9.41
C SER A 96 -4.97 -2.00 -10.00
N ASP A 97 -4.03 -1.34 -9.33
CA ASP A 97 -2.65 -1.18 -9.78
C ASP A 97 -1.69 -2.11 -9.02
N ILE A 98 -2.22 -2.88 -8.07
CA ILE A 98 -1.52 -3.98 -7.39
C ILE A 98 -1.53 -5.19 -8.33
N ARG A 99 -0.38 -5.41 -8.98
CA ARG A 99 -0.19 -6.45 -9.98
C ARG A 99 1.06 -7.26 -9.68
N CYS A 100 1.07 -8.49 -10.15
CA CYS A 100 2.23 -9.36 -10.13
C CYS A 100 2.91 -9.34 -11.50
N PRO A 101 4.25 -9.31 -11.56
CA PRO A 101 4.96 -9.68 -12.78
C PRO A 101 4.76 -11.19 -13.01
N LYS A 102 4.20 -11.54 -14.16
CA LYS A 102 4.27 -12.89 -14.73
C LYS A 102 5.37 -12.89 -15.77
N SER A 103 6.36 -13.75 -15.60
CA SER A 103 7.41 -13.96 -16.61
C SER A 103 7.06 -15.19 -17.42
N ASP A 104 6.76 -15.01 -18.70
CA ASP A 104 6.85 -16.07 -19.71
C ASP A 104 8.14 -15.87 -20.52
N ASP A 105 8.67 -16.94 -21.12
CA ASP A 105 10.00 -17.03 -21.79
C ASP A 105 10.32 -15.94 -22.83
N LYS A 106 9.39 -15.03 -23.17
CA LYS A 106 9.60 -13.91 -24.10
C LYS A 106 9.07 -12.56 -23.61
N THR A 107 8.28 -12.48 -22.54
CA THR A 107 7.62 -11.22 -22.11
C THR A 107 7.23 -11.24 -20.63
N ILE A 108 7.45 -10.11 -19.94
CA ILE A 108 6.87 -9.86 -18.61
C ILE A 108 5.48 -9.25 -18.80
N SER A 109 4.43 -9.93 -18.32
CA SER A 109 3.05 -9.41 -18.29
C SER A 109 2.63 -9.08 -16.85
N LEU A 110 1.70 -8.14 -16.68
CA LEU A 110 1.20 -7.75 -15.36
C LEU A 110 -0.20 -8.32 -15.12
N THR A 111 -0.34 -9.18 -14.12
CA THR A 111 -1.64 -9.77 -13.72
C THR A 111 -2.12 -9.16 -12.41
N GLN A 112 -3.39 -8.75 -12.33
CA GLN A 112 -3.97 -8.29 -11.07
C GLN A 112 -4.04 -9.41 -10.03
N VAL A 113 -3.83 -9.06 -8.77
CA VAL A 113 -4.05 -9.99 -7.66
C VAL A 113 -5.56 -10.09 -7.41
N THR A 114 -6.16 -11.22 -7.75
CA THR A 114 -7.55 -11.50 -7.39
C THR A 114 -7.64 -11.69 -5.88
N ILE A 115 -8.48 -10.92 -5.19
CA ILE A 115 -8.82 -11.20 -3.78
C ILE A 115 -10.04 -12.11 -3.80
N THR A 116 -9.87 -13.37 -3.39
CA THR A 116 -10.97 -14.33 -3.16
C THR A 116 -11.42 -14.30 -1.72
#